data_AF-A0A359HN10-F1
#
_entry.id   AF-A0A359HN10-F1
#
_cell.length_a   1.000
_cell.length_b   1.000
_cell.length_c   1.000
_cell.angle_alpha   90.00
_cell.angle_beta   90.00
_cell.angle_gamma   90.00
#
_symmetry.space_group_name_H-M   'P 1'
#
loop_
_entity.id
_entity.type
_entity.pdbx_description
1 polymer ?
#
loop_
_entity_poly.entity_id
_entity_poly.type
_entity_poly.pdbx_seq_one_letter_code
_entity_poly.pdbx_strand_id
1 'polypeptide(L)'
;MKEQTPPLTLDKYQSLAARTAGAGGDGERRLIIAALGLAGEAGEFANLVKKHTAHGHDISPETFADELGDVLWYLAEAATSCGISLG
;
A
#
# COMPACT_ATOMS: atom_id res chain seq x y z
N MET A 1 -18.11 7.59 -29.12
CA MET A 1 -17.47 8.24 -27.95
C MET A 1 -16.90 7.13 -27.09
N LYS A 2 -15.60 7.13 -26.80
CA LYS A 2 -15.06 6.24 -25.76
C LYS A 2 -15.41 6.87 -24.43
N GLU A 3 -16.17 6.18 -23.58
CA GLU A 3 -16.35 6.59 -22.19
C GLU A 3 -14.95 6.66 -21.55
N GLN A 4 -14.55 7.85 -21.10
CA GLN A 4 -13.35 7.98 -20.27
C GLN A 4 -13.71 7.47 -18.88
N THR A 5 -13.04 6.41 -18.43
CA THR A 5 -13.17 5.93 -17.06
C THR A 5 -12.76 7.06 -16.12
N PRO A 6 -13.57 7.39 -15.10
CA PRO A 6 -13.20 8.42 -14.14
C PRO A 6 -11.90 8.04 -13.42
N PRO A 7 -11.08 9.04 -13.01
CA PRO A 7 -9.83 8.79 -12.31
C PRO A 7 -10.07 8.05 -10.99
N LEU A 8 -9.10 7.24 -10.59
CA LEU A 8 -9.16 6.52 -9.31
C LEU A 8 -8.95 7.51 -8.16
N THR A 9 -9.96 7.67 -7.29
CA THR A 9 -9.86 8.44 -6.05
C THR A 9 -9.25 7.60 -4.92
N LEU A 10 -8.72 8.20 -3.85
CA LEU A 10 -8.15 7.42 -2.75
C LEU A 10 -9.25 6.66 -2.00
N ASP A 11 -10.43 7.25 -1.84
CA ASP A 11 -11.61 6.56 -1.31
C ASP A 11 -12.01 5.34 -2.15
N LYS A 12 -11.94 5.46 -3.49
CA LYS A 12 -12.23 4.34 -4.39
C LYS A 12 -11.15 3.26 -4.28
N TYR A 13 -9.88 3.66 -4.20
CA TYR A 13 -8.77 2.74 -3.98
C TYR A 13 -8.90 2.03 -2.63
N GLN A 14 -9.20 2.75 -1.55
CA GLN A 14 -9.43 2.19 -0.22
C GLN A 14 -10.54 1.13 -0.24
N SER A 15 -11.65 1.43 -0.91
CA SER A 15 -12.75 0.48 -1.10
C SER A 15 -12.33 -0.77 -1.88
N LEU A 16 -11.40 -0.64 -2.83
CA LEU A 16 -10.87 -1.78 -3.59
C LEU A 16 -9.88 -2.61 -2.77
N ALA A 17 -8.97 -1.96 -2.03
CA ALA A 17 -8.01 -2.62 -1.15
C ALA A 17 -8.71 -3.46 -0.07
N ALA A 18 -9.78 -2.93 0.53
CA ALA A 18 -10.58 -3.63 1.53
C ALA A 18 -11.22 -4.94 1.01
N ARG A 19 -11.41 -5.11 -0.31
CA ARG A 19 -11.94 -6.35 -0.89
C ARG A 19 -10.93 -7.49 -0.89
N THR A 20 -9.65 -7.15 -0.85
CA THR A 20 -8.53 -8.10 -0.82
C THR A 20 -7.99 -8.32 0.59
N ALA A 21 -8.45 -7.53 1.57
CA ALA A 21 -8.10 -7.70 2.96
C ALA A 21 -8.71 -8.99 3.52
N GLY A 22 -7.85 -9.89 4.01
CA GLY A 22 -8.28 -11.13 4.69
C GLY A 22 -7.45 -11.47 5.92
N ALA A 23 -6.27 -10.87 6.07
CA ALA A 23 -5.41 -11.10 7.22
C ALA A 23 -5.93 -10.31 8.44
N GLY A 24 -6.12 -11.00 9.56
CA GLY A 24 -6.46 -10.36 10.85
C GLY A 24 -7.93 -10.30 11.21
N GLY A 25 -8.84 -10.50 10.25
CA GLY A 25 -10.28 -10.41 10.50
C GLY A 25 -10.70 -8.97 10.83
N ASP A 26 -11.40 -8.78 11.93
CA ASP A 26 -11.92 -7.48 12.37
C ASP A 26 -11.26 -6.99 13.67
N GLY A 27 -11.44 -5.70 13.98
CA GLY A 27 -11.02 -5.10 15.25
C GLY A 27 -9.50 -4.92 15.39
N GLU A 28 -8.99 -5.01 16.62
CA GLU A 28 -7.59 -4.67 16.95
C GLU A 28 -6.57 -5.50 16.16
N ARG A 29 -6.88 -6.77 15.88
CA ARG A 29 -5.96 -7.65 15.14
C ARG A 29 -5.76 -7.18 13.70
N ARG A 30 -6.82 -6.69 13.06
CA ARG A 30 -6.77 -6.09 11.72
C ARG A 30 -5.88 -4.85 11.71
N LEU A 31 -6.06 -3.97 12.70
CA LEU A 31 -5.24 -2.76 12.88
C LEU A 31 -3.77 -3.10 13.10
N ILE A 32 -3.46 -4.09 13.94
CA ILE A 32 -2.08 -4.55 14.19
C ILE A 32 -1.44 -5.04 12.89
N ILE A 33 -2.15 -5.86 12.11
CA ILE A 33 -1.63 -6.38 10.84
C ILE A 33 -1.43 -5.25 9.83
N ALA A 34 -2.38 -4.31 9.73
CA ALA A 34 -2.25 -3.15 8.86
C ALA A 34 -1.03 -2.29 9.22
N ALA A 35 -0.84 -2.02 10.52
CA ALA A 35 0.29 -1.22 11.00
C ALA A 35 1.65 -1.91 10.79
N LEU A 36 1.73 -3.22 11.07
CA LEU A 36 2.95 -4.00 10.87
C LEU A 36 3.29 -4.13 9.38
N GLY A 37 2.30 -4.40 8.54
CA GLY A 37 2.46 -4.45 7.09
C GLY A 37 2.96 -3.12 6.54
N LEU A 38 2.30 -2.01 6.88
CA LEU A 38 2.72 -0.68 6.44
C LEU A 38 4.18 -0.37 6.78
N ALA A 39 4.60 -0.69 8.02
CA ALA A 39 5.99 -0.49 8.44
C ALA A 39 6.97 -1.43 7.72
N GLY A 40 6.55 -2.68 7.47
CA GLY A 40 7.32 -3.68 6.72
C GLY A 40 7.63 -3.22 5.31
N GLU A 41 6.58 -2.92 4.52
CA GLU A 41 6.74 -2.54 3.11
C GLU A 41 7.48 -1.20 2.97
N ALA A 42 7.29 -0.25 3.90
CA ALA A 42 8.08 0.97 3.92
C ALA A 42 9.58 0.67 4.15
N GLY A 43 9.89 -0.34 4.96
CA GLY A 43 11.25 -0.83 5.18
C GLY A 43 11.83 -1.53 3.95
N GLU A 44 11.03 -2.30 3.23
CA GLU A 44 11.42 -2.96 1.97
C GLU A 44 11.74 -1.93 0.89
N PHE A 45 10.87 -0.93 0.69
CA PHE A 45 11.14 0.21 -0.17
C PHE A 45 12.44 0.93 0.22
N ALA A 46 12.65 1.23 1.50
CA ALA A 46 13.87 1.86 1.99
C ALA A 46 15.13 1.01 1.70
N ASN A 47 15.00 -0.32 1.77
CA ASN A 47 16.08 -1.23 1.43
C ASN A 47 16.39 -1.25 -0.07
N LEU A 48 15.38 -1.15 -0.94
CA LEU A 48 15.59 -0.97 -2.39
C LEU A 48 16.33 0.33 -2.68
N VAL A 49 15.90 1.44 -2.09
CA VAL A 49 16.57 2.74 -2.24
C VAL A 49 18.04 2.63 -1.84
N LYS A 50 18.33 2.03 -0.67
CA LYS A 50 19.71 1.78 -0.22
C LYS A 50 20.51 0.95 -1.23
N LYS A 51 19.96 -0.15 -1.76
CA LYS A 51 20.63 -0.99 -2.76
C LYS A 51 20.94 -0.20 -4.04
N HIS A 52 19.99 0.61 -4.50
CA HIS A 52 20.16 1.43 -5.69
C HIS A 52 21.21 2.53 -5.49
N THR A 53 21.12 3.30 -4.42
CA THR A 53 21.94 4.50 -4.23
C THR A 53 23.30 4.25 -3.57
N ALA A 54 23.39 3.28 -2.65
CA ALA A 54 24.61 3.04 -1.87
C ALA A 54 25.41 1.83 -2.36
N HIS A 55 24.76 0.83 -2.96
CA HIS A 55 25.43 -0.37 -3.46
C HIS A 55 25.57 -0.41 -4.99
N GLY A 56 25.00 0.57 -5.71
CA GLY A 56 25.11 0.68 -7.16
C GLY A 56 24.33 -0.38 -7.94
N HIS A 57 23.27 -0.96 -7.34
CA HIS A 57 22.42 -1.91 -8.03
C HIS A 57 21.51 -1.20 -9.04
N ASP A 58 21.38 -1.79 -10.23
CA ASP A 58 20.37 -1.37 -11.20
C ASP A 58 19.01 -1.94 -10.79
N ILE A 59 18.14 -1.07 -10.26
CA ILE A 59 16.80 -1.41 -9.80
C ILE A 59 15.81 -0.74 -10.73
N SER A 60 14.89 -1.51 -11.31
CA SER A 60 13.96 -0.98 -12.29
C SER A 60 12.83 -0.19 -11.61
N PRO A 61 12.21 0.78 -12.32
CA PRO A 61 11.05 1.52 -11.82
C PRO A 61 9.89 0.61 -11.39
N GLU A 62 9.72 -0.53 -12.06
CA GLU A 62 8.69 -1.53 -11.74
C GLU A 62 8.92 -2.12 -10.35
N THR A 63 10.16 -2.44 -9.99
CA THR A 63 10.49 -2.96 -8.66
C THR A 63 10.22 -1.93 -7.56
N PHE A 64 10.44 -0.64 -7.82
CA PHE A 64 10.03 0.40 -6.87
C PHE A 64 8.50 0.54 -6.79
N ALA A 65 7.82 0.40 -7.93
CA ALA A 65 6.37 0.51 -8.00
C ALA A 65 5.66 -0.62 -7.23
N ASP A 66 6.23 -1.83 -7.22
CA ASP A 66 5.72 -2.96 -6.43
C ASP A 66 5.69 -2.62 -4.93
N GLU A 67 6.83 -2.23 -4.35
CA GLU A 67 6.92 -1.88 -2.91
C GLU A 67 6.07 -0.66 -2.56
N LEU A 68 6.07 0.38 -3.41
CA LEU A 68 5.23 1.56 -3.20
C LEU A 68 3.74 1.22 -3.30
N GLY A 69 3.39 0.24 -4.15
CA GLY A 69 2.05 -0.32 -4.26
C GLY A 69 1.61 -1.01 -2.98
N ASP A 70 2.48 -1.82 -2.37
CA ASP A 70 2.19 -2.51 -1.12
C ASP A 70 2.11 -1.53 0.06
N VAL A 71 2.98 -0.51 0.11
CA VAL A 71 2.86 0.61 1.06
C VAL A 71 1.50 1.30 0.93
N LEU A 72 1.08 1.63 -0.29
CA LEU A 72 -0.21 2.28 -0.54
C LEU A 72 -1.38 1.37 -0.13
N TRP A 73 -1.29 0.07 -0.36
CA TRP A 73 -2.31 -0.90 0.02
C TRP A 73 -2.46 -0.97 1.54
N TYR A 74 -1.37 -1.09 2.30
CA TYR A 74 -1.43 -1.12 3.76
C TYR A 74 -1.84 0.22 4.37
N LEU A 75 -1.51 1.34 3.73
CA LEU A 75 -2.02 2.66 4.15
C LEU A 75 -3.56 2.70 4.07
N ALA A 76 -4.12 2.21 2.96
CA ALA A 76 -5.57 2.12 2.77
C ALA A 76 -6.24 1.13 3.75
N GLU A 77 -5.58 0.01 4.02
CA GLU A 77 -6.06 -0.98 4.99
C GLU A 77 -6.01 -0.46 6.43
N ALA A 78 -5.00 0.34 6.77
CA ALA A 78 -4.90 1.03 8.06
C ALA A 78 -6.00 2.09 8.22
N ALA A 79 -6.28 2.88 7.17
CA ALA A 79 -7.39 3.83 7.17
C ALA A 79 -8.73 3.11 7.40
N THR A 80 -8.96 1.99 6.71
CA THR A 80 -10.16 1.15 6.90
C THR A 80 -10.24 0.60 8.32
N SER A 81 -9.14 0.10 8.87
CA SER A 81 -9.08 -0.44 10.24
C SER A 81 -9.34 0.64 11.30
N CYS A 82 -8.95 1.88 11.05
CA CYS A 82 -9.22 3.03 11.91
C CYS A 82 -10.61 3.64 11.73
N GLY A 83 -11.39 3.18 10.74
CA GLY A 83 -12.71 3.74 10.43
C GLY A 83 -12.65 5.16 9.85
N ILE A 84 -11.58 5.50 9.13
CA ILE A 84 -11.38 6.82 8.51
C ILE A 84 -11.33 6.71 6.97
N SER A 85 -11.67 7.80 6.29
CA SER A 85 -11.53 7.95 4.82
C SER A 85 -10.13 8.44 4.46
N LEU A 86 -9.60 7.92 3.35
CA LEU A 86 -8.28 8.27 2.83
C LEU A 86 -8.31 9.54 1.96
N GLY A 87 -9.44 9.86 1.31
CA GLY A 87 -9.67 11.12 0.58
C GLY A 87 -10.01 11.04 -0.89
#